data_AF-A0AB35JBV7-F1
#
_entry.id   AF-A0AB35JBV7-F1
#
_cell.length_a   1.000
_cell.length_b   1.000
_cell.length_c   1.000
_cell.angle_alpha   90.00
_cell.angle_beta   90.00
_cell.angle_gamma   90.00
#
_symmetry.space_group_name_H-M   'P 1'
#
loop_
_entity.id
_entity.type
_entity.pdbx_description
1 polymer ?
#
loop_
_entity_poly.entity_id
_entity_poly.type
_entity_poly.pdbx_seq_one_letter_code
_entity_poly.pdbx_strand_id
1 'polypeptide(L)' 'MLALGKGDYKVTLYKDVRDTDTNPNHLIKDTLTVTAKDKITVPLASDGGAAMHIQPVSF' A
#
# COMPACT_ATOMS: atom_id res chain seq x y z
N MET A 1 -11.67 0.02 5.07
CA MET A 1 -11.26 1.41 5.32
C MET A 1 -10.34 1.39 6.53
N LEU A 2 -9.06 1.75 6.39
CA LEU A 2 -8.14 1.84 7.53
C LEU A 2 -8.45 3.15 8.26
N ALA A 3 -8.91 3.07 9.51
CA ALA A 3 -9.23 4.25 10.29
C ALA A 3 -7.94 4.84 10.90
N LEU A 4 -7.31 5.76 10.19
CA LEU A 4 -6.15 6.52 10.68
C LEU A 4 -6.62 7.68 11.58
N GLY A 5 -5.79 8.06 12.54
CA GLY A 5 -5.99 9.26 13.36
C GLY A 5 -5.68 10.54 12.57
N LYS A 6 -5.80 11.70 13.23
CA LYS A 6 -5.36 12.97 12.64
C LYS A 6 -3.83 12.98 12.53
N GLY A 7 -3.31 13.32 11.36
CA GLY A 7 -1.88 13.49 11.12
C GLY A 7 -1.46 12.98 9.75
N ASP A 8 -0.16 13.12 9.47
CA ASP A 8 0.48 12.57 8.29
C ASP A 8 1.08 11.20 8.61
N TYR A 9 0.94 10.28 7.67
CA TYR A 9 1.40 8.91 7.79
C TYR A 9 2.21 8.55 6.56
N LYS A 10 3.37 7.94 6.77
CA LYS A 10 4.13 7.29 5.73
C LYS A 10 3.58 5.88 5.55
N VAL A 11 3.12 5.60 4.33
CA VAL A 11 2.65 4.28 3.91
C VAL A 11 3.69 3.69 2.98
N THR A 12 4.17 2.50 3.31
CA THR A 12 4.90 1.63 2.38
C THR A 12 3.93 0.56 1.90
N LEU A 13 3.61 0.57 0.60
CA LEU A 13 2.70 -0.38 -0.04
C LEU A 13 3.51 -1.42 -0.83
N TYR A 14 3.26 -2.67 -0.52
CA TYR A 14 3.72 -3.85 -1.26
C TYR A 14 2.54 -4.41 -2.03
N LYS A 15 2.66 -4.51 -3.35
CA LYS A 15 1.55 -4.95 -4.21
C LYS A 15 2.04 -5.79 -5.39
N ASP A 16 1.14 -6.64 -5.85
CA ASP A 16 1.29 -7.38 -7.10
C ASP A 16 1.42 -6.42 -8.30
N VAL A 17 2.08 -6.93 -9.33
CA VAL A 17 2.16 -6.30 -10.65
C VAL A 17 1.41 -7.11 -11.67
N ARG A 18 1.17 -6.52 -12.84
CA ARG A 18 0.34 -7.13 -13.88
C ARG A 18 0.88 -8.47 -14.38
N ASP A 19 2.18 -8.74 -14.22
CA ASP A 19 2.84 -9.97 -14.62
C ASP A 19 3.04 -10.97 -13.46
N THR A 20 2.48 -10.73 -12.27
CA THR A 20 2.62 -11.64 -11.11
C THR A 20 2.12 -13.06 -11.42
N ASP A 21 1.16 -13.22 -12.35
CA ASP A 21 0.69 -14.53 -12.82
C ASP A 21 1.78 -15.37 -13.52
N THR A 22 2.80 -14.72 -14.09
CA THR A 22 3.92 -15.39 -14.79
C THR A 22 5.26 -15.21 -14.08
N ASN A 23 5.38 -14.20 -13.22
CA ASN A 23 6.53 -13.93 -12.37
C ASN A 23 6.09 -13.64 -10.94
N PRO A 24 5.84 -14.67 -10.12
CA PRO A 24 5.19 -14.52 -8.82
C PRO A 24 6.01 -13.74 -7.78
N ASN A 25 7.32 -13.59 -8.01
CA ASN A 25 8.21 -12.85 -7.12
C ASN A 25 8.37 -11.37 -7.51
N HIS A 26 7.72 -10.93 -8.58
CA HIS A 26 7.76 -9.53 -8.99
C HIS A 26 6.81 -8.73 -8.08
N LEU A 27 7.37 -7.94 -7.18
CA LEU A 27 6.65 -7.15 -6.19
C LEU A 27 7.09 -5.68 -6.31
N ILE A 28 6.13 -4.75 -6.36
CA ILE A 28 6.42 -3.32 -6.30
C ILE A 28 6.31 -2.81 -4.87
N LYS A 29 7.24 -1.92 -4.51
CA LYS A 29 7.26 -1.17 -3.25
C LYS A 29 7.08 0.32 -3.53
N ASP A 30 5.90 0.85 -3.20
CA ASP A 30 5.62 2.29 -3.28
C ASP A 30 5.67 2.92 -1.89
N THR A 31 6.15 4.16 -1.81
CA THR A 31 6.13 4.95 -0.57
C THR A 31 5.32 6.22 -0.78
N LEU A 32 4.34 6.46 0.08
CA LEU A 32 3.40 7.58 0.00
C LEU A 32 3.30 8.26 1.36
N THR A 33 3.08 9.57 1.38
CA THR A 33 2.61 10.28 2.58
C THR A 33 1.12 10.53 2.43
N VAL A 34 0.33 10.14 3.42
CA VAL A 34 -1.14 10.23 3.39
C VAL A 34 -1.70 10.70 4.73
N THR A 35 -2.96 11.13 4.70
CA THR A 35 -3.77 11.49 5.86
C THR A 35 -4.97 10.56 5.98
N ALA A 36 -5.73 10.67 7.07
CA ALA A 36 -6.99 9.94 7.24
C ALA A 36 -8.09 10.25 6.19
N LYS A 37 -7.92 11.31 5.38
CA LYS A 37 -8.88 11.69 4.34
C LYS A 37 -8.57 11.06 2.98
N ASP A 38 -7.35 10.55 2.82
CA ASP A 38 -6.89 10.04 1.53
C ASP A 38 -7.42 8.63 1.25
N LYS A 39 -7.55 8.32 -0.04
CA LYS A 39 -7.96 7.00 -0.53
C LYS A 39 -6.85 6.41 -1.39
N ILE A 40 -6.45 5.19 -1.06
CA ILE A 40 -5.48 4.42 -1.85
C ILE A 40 -6.24 3.30 -2.57
N THR A 41 -6.13 3.26 -3.89
CA THR A 41 -6.64 2.18 -4.72
C THR A 41 -5.50 1.22 -5.03
N VAL A 42 -5.66 -0.06 -4.69
CA VAL A 42 -4.67 -1.10 -4.96
C VAL A 42 -5.28 -2.15 -5.90
N PRO A 43 -4.79 -2.29 -7.14
CA PRO A 43 -5.17 -3.41 -7.99
C PRO A 43 -4.57 -4.70 -7.43
N LEU A 44 -5.37 -5.76 -7.34
CA LEU A 44 -4.94 -7.08 -6.88
C LEU A 44 -4.95 -8.06 -8.06
N ALA A 45 -3.96 -8.94 -8.13
CA ALA A 45 -3.97 -10.07 -9.04
C ALA A 45 -4.95 -11.16 -8.55
N SER A 46 -5.27 -12.13 -9.41
CA SER A 46 -6.07 -13.30 -8.99
C SER A 46 -5.27 -14.11 -7.96
N ASP A 47 -5.90 -14.46 -6.83
CA ASP A 47 -5.25 -15.08 -5.66
C ASP A 47 -4.05 -14.30 -5.07
N GLY A 48 -3.93 -13.02 -5.45
CA GLY A 48 -2.88 -12.13 -4.99
C GLY A 48 -3.20 -11.40 -3.69
N GLY A 49 -2.42 -10.37 -3.40
CA GLY A 49 -2.57 -9.61 -2.16
C GLY A 49 -1.80 -8.30 -2.12
N ALA A 50 -2.01 -7.56 -1.04
CA ALA A 50 -1.25 -6.37 -0.76
C ALA A 50 -0.95 -6.27 0.74
N ALA A 51 0.24 -5.80 1.06
CA ALA A 51 0.64 -5.49 2.42
C ALA A 51 0.97 -4.00 2.54
N MET A 52 0.53 -3.37 3.62
CA MET A 52 0.83 -1.98 3.92
C MET A 52 1.51 -1.86 5.28
N HIS A 53 2.65 -1.20 5.32
CA HIS A 53 3.25 -0.74 6.56
C HIS A 53 2.97 0.76 6.71
N ILE A 54 2.27 1.12 7.77
CA ILE A 54 1.80 2.50 8.01
C ILE A 54 2.43 3.01 9.30
N GLN A 55 3.11 4.13 9.20
CA GLN A 55 3.80 4.74 10.34
C GLN A 55 3.45 6.23 10.39
N PRO A 56 3.17 6.80 11.57
CA PRO A 56 3.10 8.25 11.71
C PRO A 56 4.40 8.88 11.19
N VAL A 57 4.28 9.97 10.43
CA VAL A 57 5.41 10.88 10.25
C VAL A 57 5.47 11.70 11.53
N SER A 58 6.28 11.27 12.48
CA SER A 58 6.36 11.90 13.80
C SER A 58 6.59 13.42 13.70
N PHE A 59 5.99 14.13 14.66
CA PHE A 59 6.17 15.56 14.94
C PHE A 59 7.54 15.88 15.53
#